data_AF-A0A4Y2KEV0-F1
#
_entry.id   AF-A0A4Y2KEV0-F1
#
_cell.length_a   1.000
_cell.length_b   1.000
_cell.length_c   1.000
_cell.angle_alpha   90.00
_cell.angle_beta   90.00
_cell.angle_gamma   90.00
#
_symmetry.space_group_name_H-M   'P 1'
#
loop_
_entity.id
_entity.type
_entity.pdbx_description
1 polymer ?
#
loop_
_entity_poly.entity_id
_entity_poly.type
_entity_poly.pdbx_seq_one_letter_code
_entity_poly.pdbx_strand_id
1 'polypeptide(L)'
;MENDANPHPALIQPKGQNVIQNIKLGYRKLLLTNILNDPPVNNENLQKTLKNVNLKYVVFSLANFWASVSTLLINKSWKDLLPNFIDSG
;
A
#
# COMPACT_ATOMS: atom_id res chain seq x y z
N MET A 1 11.35 35.58 14.57
CA MET A 1 10.55 34.39 14.90
C MET A 1 10.57 33.49 13.70
N GLU A 2 11.49 32.53 13.72
CA GLU A 2 11.67 31.51 12.71
C GLU A 2 10.56 30.47 12.92
N ASN A 3 9.70 30.28 11.93
CA ASN A 3 8.68 29.24 11.97
C ASN A 3 9.38 27.93 11.59
N ASP A 4 9.80 27.18 12.61
CA ASP A 4 10.23 25.79 12.48
C ASP A 4 9.05 24.95 11.98
N ALA A 5 8.82 24.99 10.67
CA ALA A 5 7.94 24.06 9.98
C ALA A 5 8.55 22.67 10.16
N ASN A 6 7.96 21.88 11.07
CA ASN A 6 8.37 20.52 11.38
C ASN A 6 8.61 19.71 10.07
N PRO A 7 9.84 19.26 9.80
CA PRO A 7 10.21 18.68 8.50
C PRO A 7 9.62 17.29 8.25
N HIS A 8 8.91 16.70 9.23
CA HIS A 8 8.39 15.33 9.13
C HIS A 8 6.87 15.18 9.35
N PRO A 9 6.02 15.74 8.46
CA PRO A 9 4.58 15.47 8.48
C PRO A 9 4.24 13.98 8.26
N ALA A 10 5.16 13.21 7.67
CA ALA A 10 4.99 11.77 7.48
C ALA A 10 5.02 10.97 8.80
N LEU A 11 5.67 11.46 9.86
CA LEU A 11 5.66 10.82 11.19
C LEU A 11 4.34 11.07 11.95
N ILE A 12 3.61 12.12 11.56
CA ILE A 12 2.34 12.50 12.18
C ILE A 12 1.16 11.74 11.54
N GLN A 13 1.36 11.09 10.39
CA GLN A 13 0.32 10.36 9.66
C GLN A 13 0.51 8.83 9.73
N PRO A 14 -0.11 8.15 10.71
CA PRO A 14 0.11 6.73 10.99
C PRO A 14 -0.33 5.85 9.82
N LYS A 15 -1.46 6.23 9.21
CA LYS A 15 -2.03 5.58 8.02
C LYS A 15 -1.09 5.69 6.82
N GLY A 16 -0.36 6.79 6.71
CA GLY A 16 0.56 7.06 5.60
C GLY A 16 1.80 6.18 5.61
N GLN A 17 2.27 5.79 6.80
CA GLN A 17 3.47 4.98 6.93
C GLN A 17 3.20 3.49 6.75
N ASN A 18 2.28 2.89 7.49
CA ASN A 18 2.16 1.42 7.41
C ASN A 18 1.13 0.98 6.37
N VAL A 19 -0.07 1.55 6.38
CA VAL A 19 -1.19 1.10 5.53
C VAL A 19 -0.95 1.43 4.06
N ILE A 20 -0.56 2.68 3.75
CA ILE A 20 -0.27 3.07 2.36
C ILE A 20 0.95 2.32 1.80
N GLN A 21 2.00 2.07 2.61
CA GLN A 21 3.15 1.28 2.15
C GLN A 21 2.76 -0.17 1.86
N ASN A 22 1.90 -0.79 2.67
CA ASN A 22 1.43 -2.15 2.42
C ASN A 22 0.56 -2.24 1.16
N ILE A 23 -0.30 -1.26 0.92
CA ILE A 23 -1.07 -1.16 -0.33
C ILE A 23 -0.12 -1.05 -1.54
N LYS A 24 0.91 -0.18 -1.47
CA LYS A 24 1.93 -0.04 -2.52
C LYS A 24 2.68 -1.35 -2.75
N LEU A 25 3.04 -2.06 -1.67
CA LEU A 25 3.73 -3.35 -1.75
C LEU A 25 2.85 -4.44 -2.38
N GLY A 26 1.59 -4.53 -1.97
CA GLY A 26 0.61 -5.45 -2.54
C GLY A 26 0.43 -5.22 -4.04
N TYR A 27 0.33 -3.97 -4.47
CA TYR A 27 0.22 -3.62 -5.88
C TYR A 27 1.47 -4.04 -6.67
N ARG A 28 2.68 -3.80 -6.15
CA ARG A 28 3.93 -4.23 -6.81
C ARG A 28 4.01 -5.75 -6.95
N LYS A 29 3.62 -6.49 -5.90
CA LYS A 29 3.57 -7.96 -5.95
C LYS A 29 2.59 -8.44 -7.01
N LEU A 30 1.39 -7.88 -7.04
CA LEU A 30 0.36 -8.23 -8.02
C LEU A 30 0.84 -7.96 -9.46
N LEU A 31 1.44 -6.80 -9.70
CA LEU A 31 1.97 -6.44 -11.01
C LEU A 31 3.08 -7.42 -11.44
N LEU A 32 3.99 -7.76 -10.54
CA LEU A 32 5.06 -8.72 -10.80
C LEU A 32 4.50 -10.12 -11.09
N THR A 33 3.52 -10.58 -10.32
CA THR A 33 2.85 -11.87 -10.55
C THR A 33 2.19 -11.91 -11.93
N ASN A 34 1.50 -10.84 -12.34
CA ASN A 34 0.91 -10.78 -13.68
C ASN A 34 1.96 -10.80 -14.81
N ILE A 35 3.12 -10.18 -14.59
CA ILE A 35 4.23 -10.19 -15.55
C ILE A 35 4.87 -11.58 -15.64
N LEU A 36 4.98 -12.31 -14.53
CA LEU A 36 5.61 -13.63 -14.47
C LEU A 36 4.68 -14.78 -14.90
N ASN A 37 3.35 -14.62 -14.77
CA ASN A 37 2.37 -15.66 -15.13
C ASN A 37 2.25 -15.89 -16.64
N ASP A 38 2.65 -14.91 -17.47
CA ASP A 38 2.82 -15.11 -18.91
C ASP A 38 4.31 -15.32 -19.21
N PRO A 39 4.73 -16.48 -19.73
CA PRO A 39 6.14 -16.74 -20.02
C PRO A 39 6.68 -15.64 -20.95
N PRO A 40 7.81 -14.97 -20.60
CA PRO A 40 8.32 -13.84 -21.35
C PRO A 40 9.04 -14.36 -22.59
N VAL A 41 8.28 -14.75 -23.61
CA VAL A 41 8.84 -15.06 -24.93
C VAL A 41 9.22 -13.77 -25.67
N ASN A 42 8.59 -12.64 -25.33
CA ASN A 42 8.90 -11.31 -25.89
C ASN A 42 8.36 -10.14 -25.03
N ASN A 43 8.76 -8.91 -25.37
CA ASN A 43 8.31 -7.65 -24.75
C ASN A 43 6.84 -7.28 -25.06
N GLU A 44 6.21 -7.91 -26.05
CA GLU A 44 4.80 -7.70 -26.40
C GLU A 44 3.85 -8.18 -25.29
N ASN A 45 4.19 -9.28 -24.61
CA ASN A 45 3.39 -9.79 -23.50
C ASN A 45 3.36 -8.79 -22.34
N LEU A 46 4.48 -8.12 -22.05
CA LEU A 46 4.53 -7.07 -21.04
C LEU A 46 3.62 -5.89 -21.41
N GLN A 47 3.67 -5.41 -22.66
CA GLN A 47 2.78 -4.33 -23.12
C GLN A 47 1.30 -4.71 -23.02
N LYS A 48 0.94 -5.95 -23.38
CA LYS A 48 -0.44 -6.45 -23.28
C LYS A 48 -0.89 -6.50 -21.82
N THR A 49 -0.07 -7.06 -20.92
CA THR A 49 -0.37 -7.11 -19.49
C THR A 49 -0.54 -5.71 -18.89
N LEU A 50 0.35 -4.77 -19.22
CA LEU A 50 0.25 -3.38 -18.75
C LEU A 50 -0.97 -2.65 -19.33
N LYS A 51 -1.36 -2.92 -20.58
CA LYS A 51 -2.60 -2.39 -21.17
C LYS A 51 -3.86 -2.93 -20.49
N ASN A 52 -3.80 -4.15 -19.95
CA ASN A 52 -4.90 -4.75 -19.21
C ASN A 52 -5.05 -4.19 -17.78
N VAL A 53 -4.02 -3.52 -17.24
CA VAL A 53 -4.11 -2.78 -15.98
C VAL A 53 -4.91 -1.50 -16.20
N ASN A 54 -6.22 -1.60 -16.05
CA ASN A 54 -7.15 -0.48 -16.14
C ASN A 54 -7.64 -0.02 -14.75
N LEU A 55 -8.39 1.07 -14.70
CA LEU A 55 -8.91 1.62 -13.43
C LEU A 55 -9.74 0.60 -12.65
N LYS A 56 -10.59 -0.19 -13.32
CA LYS A 56 -11.38 -1.25 -12.69
C LYS A 56 -10.48 -2.27 -12.00
N TYR A 57 -9.42 -2.71 -12.68
CA TYR A 57 -8.44 -3.64 -12.14
C TYR A 57 -7.74 -3.09 -10.89
N VAL A 58 -7.32 -1.82 -10.95
CA VAL A 58 -6.68 -1.13 -9.83
C VAL A 58 -7.62 -0.98 -8.64
N VAL A 59 -8.86 -0.53 -8.86
CA VAL A 59 -9.87 -0.35 -7.79
C VAL A 59 -10.23 -1.69 -7.14
N PHE A 60 -10.40 -2.75 -7.94
CA PHE A 60 -10.67 -4.10 -7.42
C PHE A 60 -9.49 -4.61 -6.57
N SER A 61 -8.27 -4.44 -7.07
CA SER A 61 -7.06 -4.85 -6.35
C SER A 61 -6.89 -4.08 -5.05
N LEU A 62 -7.21 -2.79 -5.03
CA LEU A 62 -7.17 -1.95 -3.84
C LEU A 62 -8.16 -2.44 -2.76
N ALA A 63 -9.38 -2.81 -3.17
CA ALA A 63 -10.36 -3.39 -2.25
C ALA A 63 -9.85 -4.70 -1.63
N ASN A 64 -9.22 -5.56 -2.45
CA ASN A 64 -8.62 -6.80 -1.96
C ASN A 64 -7.45 -6.54 -1.00
N PHE A 65 -6.56 -5.59 -1.32
CA PHE A 65 -5.48 -5.21 -0.42
C PHE A 65 -6.01 -4.66 0.90
N TRP A 66 -7.04 -3.81 0.86
CA TRP A 66 -7.69 -3.30 2.06
C TRP A 66 -8.29 -4.42 2.92
N ALA A 67 -8.96 -5.39 2.31
CA ALA A 67 -9.49 -6.57 3.02
C ALA A 67 -8.38 -7.42 3.66
N SER A 68 -7.15 -7.41 3.10
CA SER A 68 -5.98 -8.09 3.67
C SER A 68 -5.24 -7.27 4.75
N VAL A 69 -5.57 -5.99 4.95
CA VAL A 69 -4.96 -5.19 6.02
C VAL A 69 -5.48 -5.71 7.36
N SER A 70 -4.58 -6.27 8.17
CA SER A 70 -4.94 -6.79 9.48
C SER A 70 -5.15 -5.68 10.51
N THR A 71 -6.02 -5.93 11.49
CA THR A 71 -6.23 -5.05 12.65
C THR A 71 -4.92 -4.79 13.40
N LEU A 72 -4.03 -5.79 13.47
CA LEU A 72 -2.69 -5.63 14.04
C LEU A 72 -1.86 -4.55 13.32
N LEU A 73 -1.92 -4.51 11.98
CA LEU A 73 -1.22 -3.51 11.18
C LEU A 73 -1.79 -2.11 11.40
N ILE A 74 -3.10 -2.00 11.53
CA ILE A 74 -3.80 -0.76 11.87
C ILE A 74 -3.36 -0.31 13.26
N ASN A 75 -3.45 -1.18 14.27
CA ASN A 75 -3.04 -0.89 15.64
C ASN A 75 -1.58 -0.44 15.74
N LYS A 76 -0.67 -1.14 15.04
CA LYS A 76 0.75 -0.75 14.96
C LYS A 76 0.93 0.63 14.30
N SER A 77 0.12 0.96 13.31
CA SER A 77 0.15 2.29 12.68
C SER A 77 -0.16 3.37 13.71
N TRP A 78 -1.17 3.16 14.56
CA TRP A 78 -1.65 4.16 15.52
C TRP A 78 -0.87 4.20 16.84
N LYS A 79 -0.01 3.21 17.11
CA LYS A 79 0.69 3.06 18.40
C LYS A 79 1.45 4.32 18.83
N ASP A 80 2.14 4.97 17.91
CA ASP A 80 2.97 6.14 18.23
C ASP A 80 2.14 7.42 18.45
N LEU A 81 0.87 7.43 18.04
CA LEU A 81 -0.04 8.58 18.17
C LEU A 81 -1.10 8.41 19.25
N LEU A 82 -1.56 7.18 19.47
CA LEU A 82 -2.62 6.85 20.42
C LEU A 82 -2.22 5.57 21.19
N PRO A 83 -1.13 5.58 21.97
CA PRO A 83 -0.64 4.38 22.66
C PRO A 83 -1.69 3.76 23.60
N ASN A 84 -2.43 4.61 24.32
CA ASN A 84 -3.47 4.18 25.27
C ASN A 84 -4.69 3.51 24.61
N PHE A 85 -4.91 3.73 23.30
CA PHE A 85 -6.01 3.12 22.55
C PHE A 85 -5.70 1.67 22.14
N ILE A 86 -4.42 1.29 22.14
CA ILE A 86 -3.97 -0.04 21.70
C ILE A 86 -3.84 -1.01 22.88
N ASP A 87 -3.55 -0.52 24.08
CA ASP A 87 -3.34 -1.35 25.29
C ASP A 87 -4.65 -1.74 26.02
N SER A 88 -5.81 -1.30 25.53
CA SER A 88 -7.12 -1.50 26.18
C SER A 88 -7.99 -2.61 25.55
N GLY A 89 -7.42 -3.46 24.68
CA GLY A 89 -8.14 -4.51 23.93
C GLY A 89 -7.65 -5.92 24.18
#